data_AF-A0A3Q9RP67-F1
#
_entry.id   AF-A0A3Q9RP67-F1
#
_cell.length_a   1.000
_cell.length_b   1.000
_cell.length_c   1.000
_cell.angle_alpha   90.00
_cell.angle_beta   90.00
_cell.angle_gamma   90.00
#
_symmetry.space_group_name_H-M   'P 1'
#
loop_
_entity.id
_entity.type
_entity.pdbx_description
1 polymer ?
#
loop_
_entity_poly.entity_id
_entity_poly.type
_entity_poly.pdbx_seq_one_letter_code
_entity_poly.pdbx_strand_id
1 'polypeptide(L)'
;MKTQNVINMINSNPRHAKKALETVYHSKTFVAVDVASECIDGFYKTKRGAEGYIKRQQSVSYYDEMTFKMVTCGSSLEVFEIPASEIVDPATNVKIWYKHIKSLFSRNWLVGDALSAAKHYGVSEEVLTYVEKAVNEALTEGSFTNIEKYEEKEIEAIQEVNEITTTEEAPEQIETVIMEENANQGTSGAVYTTGTGSKGNGIEITFTEKPSEEVRNAMKAIGYRWGGKKRPSIWWAIMDENTISLAKQLVGETVLESKIESDYLDQLTPAQKETLSTRLQKEHVKPLRLYKASKGNSILLECVNANLETNESFYFLITDSGIEHGKGYNFEYLNEYTLIYNYDNKVAKEQEEKPSFSYPEINIDDVTDEKYNINQQLQDREHDSAWIFRKEKKDHNKELQEYFTECNNKVLEAIGTTNNEYYIYKLKEALQRHKKNYHAQYVKYLNHRASNPSWVITGRGNMNVSRYNNKMDQQSRIMMELATMPEEFNKLINKYENKIYKDKQTELNEQLQNELNQPLPDLKFKTINKEVDIYGSGRLFNVRFYECEGYLISKIAGAFRVYNSKGKELWSAKSKGKLSDAKAYVSLLIKKDRDQSQKAV
;
A
#
# COMPACT_ATOMS: atom_id res chain seq x y z
N MET A 1 11.64 2.98 25.33
CA MET A 1 12.01 1.55 25.51
C MET A 1 12.95 1.41 26.71
N LYS A 2 12.87 0.34 27.52
CA LYS A 2 13.78 0.14 28.67
C LYS A 2 15.08 -0.55 28.23
N THR A 3 16.21 -0.23 28.87
CA THR A 3 17.53 -0.85 28.57
C THR A 3 17.49 -2.39 28.65
N GLN A 4 16.74 -2.94 29.61
CA GLN A 4 16.56 -4.39 29.74
C GLN A 4 15.97 -5.06 28.49
N ASN A 5 15.06 -4.38 27.79
CA ASN A 5 14.48 -4.91 26.56
C ASN A 5 15.55 -5.00 25.47
N VAL A 6 16.42 -4.00 25.38
CA VAL A 6 17.54 -3.98 24.41
C VAL A 6 18.54 -5.10 24.73
N ILE A 7 18.85 -5.34 26.01
CA ILE A 7 19.71 -6.46 26.44
C ILE A 7 19.11 -7.80 26.03
N ASN A 8 17.80 -7.98 26.25
CA ASN A 8 17.08 -9.20 25.84
C ASN A 8 17.10 -9.40 24.32
N MET A 9 16.98 -8.33 23.53
CA MET A 9 17.11 -8.38 22.07
C MET A 9 18.52 -8.75 21.62
N ILE A 10 19.55 -8.23 22.28
CA ILE A 10 20.95 -8.59 22.00
C ILE A 10 21.18 -10.06 22.32
N ASN A 11 20.72 -10.53 23.48
CA ASN A 11 20.96 -11.88 23.99
C ASN A 11 20.03 -12.95 23.42
N SER A 12 19.08 -12.59 22.55
CA SER A 12 18.23 -13.54 21.81
C SER A 12 18.73 -13.81 20.39
N ASN A 13 19.72 -13.05 19.91
CA ASN A 13 20.29 -13.20 18.58
C ASN A 13 21.83 -13.23 18.62
N PRO A 14 22.47 -14.36 18.24
CA PRO A 14 23.92 -14.51 18.33
C PRO A 14 24.67 -13.50 17.46
N ARG A 15 24.08 -13.02 16.36
CA ARG A 15 24.68 -11.98 15.52
C ARG A 15 24.70 -10.61 16.22
N HIS A 16 23.64 -10.28 16.96
CA HIS A 16 23.59 -9.05 17.74
C HIS A 16 24.56 -9.10 18.91
N ALA A 17 24.57 -10.18 19.68
CA ALA A 17 25.51 -10.38 20.78
C ALA A 17 26.98 -10.32 20.31
N LYS A 18 27.33 -11.00 19.20
CA LYS A 18 28.68 -10.94 18.65
C LYS A 18 29.09 -9.52 18.25
N LYS A 19 28.25 -8.82 17.47
CA LYS A 19 28.53 -7.43 17.08
C LYS A 19 28.66 -6.51 18.30
N ALA A 20 27.81 -6.70 19.30
CA ALA A 20 27.85 -5.93 20.54
C ALA A 20 29.20 -6.11 21.25
N LEU A 21 29.71 -7.34 21.34
CA LEU A 21 31.03 -7.67 21.90
C LEU A 21 32.19 -7.08 21.08
N GLU A 22 32.13 -7.15 19.74
CA GLU A 22 33.14 -6.58 18.84
C GLU A 22 33.27 -5.05 18.95
N THR A 23 32.19 -4.39 19.38
CA THR A 23 32.14 -2.94 19.58
C THR A 23 32.30 -2.50 21.04
N VAL A 24 32.61 -3.43 21.97
CA VAL A 24 32.90 -3.05 23.36
C VAL A 24 34.14 -2.16 23.42
N TYR A 25 34.02 -1.07 24.17
CA TYR A 25 35.10 -0.13 24.47
C TYR A 25 34.92 0.40 25.90
N HIS A 26 35.95 0.27 26.74
CA HIS A 26 35.88 0.57 28.19
C HIS A 26 34.71 -0.15 28.89
N SER A 27 34.61 -1.47 28.70
CA SER A 27 33.61 -2.36 29.34
C SER A 27 32.15 -2.07 29.01
N LYS A 28 31.87 -1.32 27.93
CA LYS A 28 30.52 -1.05 27.45
C LYS A 28 30.45 -0.90 25.94
N THR A 29 29.25 -0.98 25.40
CA THR A 29 28.94 -0.71 23.99
C THR A 29 27.71 0.19 23.89
N PHE A 30 27.58 0.94 22.80
CA PHE A 30 26.44 1.82 22.55
C PHE A 30 25.61 1.27 21.41
N VAL A 31 24.30 1.17 21.61
CA VAL A 31 23.38 0.56 20.65
C VAL A 31 22.38 1.61 20.21
N ALA A 32 22.26 1.82 18.90
CA ALA A 32 21.18 2.61 18.32
C ALA A 32 20.00 1.68 18.05
N VAL A 33 18.84 2.02 18.62
CA VAL A 33 17.62 1.22 18.52
C VAL A 33 16.51 2.11 18.00
N ASP A 34 15.78 1.64 17.01
CA ASP A 34 14.53 2.25 16.58
C ASP A 34 13.44 1.87 17.56
N VAL A 35 12.99 2.86 18.34
CA VAL A 35 11.99 2.67 19.39
C VAL A 35 10.59 2.42 18.81
N ALA A 36 10.32 2.88 17.59
CA ALA A 36 9.01 2.69 16.95
C ALA A 36 8.85 1.27 16.41
N SER A 37 9.90 0.71 15.82
CA SER A 37 9.87 -0.66 15.28
C SER A 37 10.47 -1.73 16.21
N GLU A 38 10.93 -1.32 17.39
CA GLU A 38 11.66 -2.17 18.36
C GLU A 38 12.79 -2.97 17.67
N CYS A 39 13.61 -2.31 16.85
CA CYS A 39 14.67 -2.98 16.09
C CYS A 39 16.05 -2.37 16.37
N ILE A 40 17.07 -3.23 16.48
CA ILE A 40 18.46 -2.76 16.66
C ILE A 40 19.01 -2.38 15.30
N ASP A 41 19.37 -1.10 15.16
CA ASP A 41 19.86 -0.54 13.92
C ASP A 41 21.39 -0.63 13.81
N GLY A 42 22.11 -0.38 14.91
CA GLY A 42 23.57 -0.48 14.90
C GLY A 42 24.26 -0.50 16.27
N PHE A 43 25.52 -0.94 16.27
CA PHE A 43 26.40 -1.00 17.44
C PHE A 43 27.61 -0.08 17.27
N TYR A 44 28.01 0.61 18.33
CA TYR A 44 29.02 1.66 18.29
C TYR A 44 29.93 1.62 19.53
N LYS A 45 31.22 1.87 19.32
CA LYS A 45 32.23 1.94 20.40
C LYS A 45 32.06 3.15 21.32
N THR A 46 31.45 4.24 20.84
CA THR A 46 31.33 5.49 21.60
C THR A 46 29.94 6.09 21.45
N LYS A 47 29.44 6.74 22.51
CA LYS A 47 28.17 7.47 22.49
C LYS A 47 28.12 8.50 21.34
N ARG A 48 29.20 9.26 21.18
CA ARG A 48 29.34 10.24 20.08
C ARG A 48 29.24 9.59 18.69
N GLY A 49 29.75 8.37 18.54
CA GLY A 49 29.62 7.60 17.30
C GLY A 49 28.18 7.24 16.98
N ALA A 50 27.44 6.74 17.97
CA ALA A 50 26.02 6.41 17.86
C ALA A 50 25.15 7.65 17.58
N GLU A 51 25.35 8.73 18.34
CA GLU A 51 24.66 10.00 18.11
C GLU A 51 24.99 10.60 16.73
N GLY A 52 26.26 10.51 16.31
CA GLY A 52 26.69 10.95 14.99
C GLY A 52 26.03 10.15 13.87
N TYR A 53 25.78 8.86 14.09
CA TYR A 53 25.01 8.03 13.17
C TYR A 53 23.54 8.48 13.10
N ILE A 54 22.88 8.66 14.25
CA ILE A 54 21.49 9.12 14.31
C ILE A 54 21.34 10.48 13.59
N LYS A 55 22.27 11.42 13.81
CA LYS A 55 22.26 12.72 13.11
C LYS A 55 22.37 12.58 11.59
N ARG A 56 23.15 11.62 11.08
CA ARG A 56 23.19 11.35 9.64
C ARG A 56 21.86 10.78 9.15
N GLN A 57 21.24 9.86 9.88
CA GLN A 57 19.93 9.32 9.50
C GLN A 57 18.82 10.38 9.53
N GLN A 58 18.88 11.31 10.49
CA GLN A 58 17.95 12.44 10.58
C GLN A 58 18.10 13.46 9.44
N SER A 59 19.26 13.49 8.77
CA SER A 59 19.47 14.35 7.60
C SER A 59 18.70 13.88 6.35
N VAL A 60 18.26 12.62 6.34
CA VAL A 60 17.42 12.05 5.29
C VAL A 60 15.96 12.16 5.73
N SER A 61 15.19 12.94 4.99
CA SER A 61 13.75 13.08 5.18
C SER A 61 13.02 12.46 4.01
N TYR A 62 11.93 11.74 4.28
CA TYR A 62 11.04 11.21 3.27
C TYR A 62 9.60 11.58 3.59
N TYR A 63 8.76 11.59 2.56
CA TYR A 63 7.33 11.77 2.72
C TYR A 63 6.71 10.40 3.00
N ASP A 64 6.17 10.22 4.19
CA ASP A 64 5.46 8.99 4.54
C ASP A 64 4.04 9.06 3.98
N GLU A 65 3.77 8.23 2.97
CA GLU A 65 2.47 8.15 2.31
C GLU A 65 1.36 7.62 3.23
N MET A 66 1.70 6.90 4.31
CA MET A 66 0.73 6.35 5.26
C MET A 66 0.29 7.39 6.29
N THR A 67 1.21 8.24 6.77
CA THR A 67 0.93 9.26 7.78
C THR A 67 0.73 10.66 7.22
N PHE A 68 0.94 10.84 5.90
CA PHE A 68 0.85 12.11 5.17
C PHE A 68 1.71 13.23 5.78
N LYS A 69 2.87 12.87 6.34
CA LYS A 69 3.81 13.79 6.99
C LYS A 69 5.23 13.57 6.48
N MET A 70 6.03 14.64 6.54
CA MET A 70 7.47 14.53 6.37
C MET A 70 8.06 13.90 7.63
N VAL A 71 8.70 12.74 7.49
CA VAL A 71 9.34 11.98 8.57
C VAL A 71 10.84 11.89 8.27
N THR A 72 11.67 11.88 9.30
CA THR A 72 13.12 11.69 9.14
C THR A 72 13.50 10.25 9.51
N CYS A 73 14.39 9.62 8.74
CA CYS A 73 14.75 8.21 8.94
C CYS A 73 15.35 7.89 10.31
N GLY A 74 15.78 8.90 11.07
CA GLY A 74 16.32 8.75 12.42
C GLY A 74 15.51 9.42 13.52
N SER A 75 14.23 9.75 13.29
CA SER A 75 13.40 10.42 14.33
C SER A 75 13.08 9.53 15.53
N SER A 76 13.03 8.21 15.34
CA SER A 76 12.70 7.22 16.37
C SER A 76 13.92 6.49 16.94
N LEU A 77 15.14 6.85 16.49
CA LEU A 77 16.37 6.22 16.96
C LEU A 77 16.80 6.80 18.32
N GLU A 78 17.01 5.92 19.29
CA GLU A 78 17.58 6.24 20.61
C GLU A 78 18.88 5.48 20.85
N VAL A 79 19.76 6.04 21.69
CA VAL A 79 21.04 5.41 22.07
C VAL A 79 20.93 4.81 23.46
N PHE A 80 21.24 3.52 23.56
CA PHE A 80 21.34 2.79 24.82
C PHE A 80 22.80 2.44 25.12
N GLU A 81 23.20 2.63 26.38
CA GLU A 81 24.50 2.18 26.89
C GLU A 81 24.34 0.79 27.50
N ILE A 82 25.09 -0.19 27.00
CA ILE A 82 25.00 -1.59 27.42
C ILE A 82 26.34 -2.02 28.05
N PRO A 83 26.35 -2.42 29.33
CA PRO A 83 27.53 -3.02 29.96
C PRO A 83 27.94 -4.32 29.27
N ALA A 84 29.24 -4.52 29.05
CA ALA A 84 29.75 -5.74 28.43
C ALA A 84 29.45 -7.00 29.25
N SER A 85 29.33 -6.87 30.57
CA SER A 85 28.98 -7.95 31.51
C SER A 85 27.58 -8.50 31.32
N GLU A 86 26.68 -7.74 30.67
CA GLU A 86 25.28 -8.14 30.45
C GLU A 86 25.07 -8.80 29.08
N ILE A 87 26.12 -8.82 28.23
CA ILE A 87 26.08 -9.43 26.91
C ILE A 87 26.54 -10.89 27.03
N VAL A 88 25.68 -11.81 26.58
CA VAL A 88 25.98 -13.23 26.57
C VAL A 88 26.88 -13.56 25.37
N ASP A 89 27.99 -14.24 25.62
CA ASP A 89 28.91 -14.66 24.56
C ASP A 89 28.31 -15.80 23.70
N PRO A 90 28.06 -15.57 22.40
CA PRO A 90 27.54 -16.60 21.51
C PRO A 90 28.54 -17.71 21.20
N ALA A 91 29.83 -17.54 21.49
CA ALA A 91 30.82 -18.59 21.28
C ALA A 91 30.69 -19.74 22.29
N THR A 92 30.21 -19.46 23.49
CA THR A 92 30.22 -20.42 24.61
C THR A 92 28.83 -20.77 25.12
N ASN A 93 27.81 -19.96 24.81
CA ASN A 93 26.49 -20.13 25.39
C ASN A 93 25.51 -20.85 24.46
N VAL A 94 24.99 -22.00 24.87
CA VAL A 94 23.98 -22.77 24.10
C VAL A 94 22.61 -22.07 24.07
N LYS A 95 22.24 -21.34 25.13
CA LYS A 95 20.90 -20.74 25.30
C LYS A 95 20.58 -19.69 24.22
N ILE A 96 21.57 -18.88 23.81
CA ILE A 96 21.35 -17.87 22.76
C ILE A 96 21.08 -18.52 21.40
N TRP A 97 21.74 -19.64 21.10
CA TRP A 97 21.51 -20.41 19.88
C TRP A 97 20.16 -21.12 19.90
N TYR A 98 19.77 -21.70 21.05
CA TYR A 98 18.44 -22.26 21.25
C TYR A 98 17.34 -21.23 20.95
N LYS A 99 17.41 -20.03 21.55
CA LYS A 99 16.44 -18.95 21.32
C LYS A 99 16.41 -18.50 19.86
N HIS A 100 17.58 -18.37 19.25
CA HIS A 100 17.69 -17.95 17.86
C HIS A 100 17.08 -18.97 16.90
N ILE A 101 17.42 -20.25 17.03
CA ILE A 101 16.88 -21.32 16.17
C ILE A 101 15.36 -21.46 16.38
N LYS A 102 14.87 -21.39 17.63
CA LYS A 102 13.44 -21.38 17.94
C LYS A 102 12.70 -20.25 17.22
N SER A 103 13.26 -19.04 17.19
CA SER A 103 12.67 -17.91 16.47
C SER A 103 12.64 -18.09 14.94
N LEU A 104 13.56 -18.88 14.39
CA LEU A 104 13.66 -19.19 12.96
C LEU A 104 12.83 -20.42 12.57
N PHE A 105 12.34 -21.20 13.52
CA PHE A 105 11.67 -22.48 13.27
C PHE A 105 10.41 -22.34 12.39
N SER A 106 9.67 -21.23 12.49
CA SER A 106 8.53 -20.96 11.59
C SER A 106 8.96 -20.64 10.15
N ARG A 107 10.26 -20.55 9.88
CA ARG A 107 10.87 -20.16 8.59
C ARG A 107 11.97 -21.17 8.22
N ASN A 108 11.58 -22.41 7.90
CA ASN A 108 12.49 -23.54 7.64
C ASN A 108 13.71 -23.22 6.74
N TRP A 109 13.55 -22.35 5.74
CA TRP A 109 14.65 -21.96 4.83
C TRP A 109 15.76 -21.13 5.48
N LEU A 110 15.50 -20.47 6.62
CA LEU A 110 16.49 -19.68 7.38
C LEU A 110 17.21 -20.49 8.46
N VAL A 111 16.71 -21.67 8.82
CA VAL A 111 17.29 -22.45 9.93
C VAL A 111 18.70 -22.93 9.59
N GLY A 112 19.00 -23.20 8.31
CA GLY A 112 20.34 -23.53 7.84
C GLY A 112 21.38 -22.42 8.02
N ASP A 113 20.95 -21.16 8.08
CA ASP A 113 21.85 -20.02 8.28
C ASP A 113 22.46 -20.03 9.69
N ALA A 114 21.75 -20.57 10.68
CA ALA A 114 22.24 -20.67 12.05
C ALA A 114 23.50 -21.55 12.14
N LEU A 115 23.54 -22.67 11.41
CA LEU A 115 24.71 -23.53 11.35
C LEU A 115 25.91 -22.84 10.69
N SER A 116 25.66 -22.15 9.58
CA SER A 116 26.70 -21.38 8.88
C SER A 116 27.25 -20.26 9.76
N ALA A 117 26.38 -19.57 10.50
CA ALA A 117 26.78 -18.54 11.45
C ALA A 117 27.60 -19.11 12.61
N ALA A 118 27.20 -20.25 13.19
CA ALA A 118 27.94 -20.91 14.28
C ALA A 118 29.36 -21.29 13.84
N LYS A 119 29.50 -21.89 12.64
CA LYS A 119 30.81 -22.23 12.05
C LYS A 119 31.66 -20.99 11.82
N HIS A 120 31.07 -19.93 11.25
CA HIS A 120 31.78 -18.68 11.01
C HIS A 120 32.20 -17.97 12.31
N TYR A 121 31.47 -18.17 13.41
CA TYR A 121 31.76 -17.54 14.69
C TYR A 121 32.83 -18.27 15.51
N GLY A 122 33.22 -19.48 15.11
CA GLY A 122 34.21 -20.26 15.86
C GLY A 122 33.70 -20.63 17.26
N VAL A 123 32.44 -21.04 17.35
CA VAL A 123 31.81 -21.42 18.63
C VAL A 123 32.45 -22.69 19.21
N SER A 124 32.24 -22.92 20.51
CA SER A 124 32.70 -24.13 21.20
C SER A 124 32.10 -25.40 20.58
N GLU A 125 32.79 -26.53 20.76
CA GLU A 125 32.34 -27.82 20.24
C GLU A 125 30.96 -28.22 20.79
N GLU A 126 30.67 -27.89 22.04
CA GLU A 126 29.37 -28.10 22.68
C GLU A 126 28.26 -27.32 21.96
N VAL A 127 28.48 -26.03 21.69
CA VAL A 127 27.52 -25.18 20.97
C VAL A 127 27.34 -25.65 19.53
N LEU A 128 28.43 -26.00 18.84
CA LEU A 128 28.37 -26.47 17.46
C LEU A 128 27.58 -27.77 17.34
N THR A 129 27.83 -28.73 18.24
CA THR A 129 27.12 -30.01 18.29
C THR A 129 25.63 -29.79 18.52
N TYR A 130 25.28 -28.89 19.43
CA TYR A 130 23.89 -28.52 19.68
C TYR A 130 23.23 -27.90 18.44
N VAL A 131 23.87 -26.92 17.80
CA VAL A 131 23.34 -26.24 16.62
C VAL A 131 23.15 -27.22 15.46
N GLU A 132 24.12 -28.10 15.21
CA GLU A 132 24.01 -29.14 14.16
C GLU A 132 22.84 -30.08 14.42
N LYS A 133 22.68 -30.55 15.66
CA LYS A 133 21.55 -31.40 16.04
C LYS A 133 20.21 -30.67 15.84
N ALA A 134 20.07 -29.46 16.37
CA ALA A 134 18.83 -28.69 16.33
C ALA A 134 18.43 -28.28 14.90
N VAL A 135 19.40 -27.92 14.05
CA VAL A 135 19.15 -27.59 12.64
C VAL A 135 18.74 -28.84 11.85
N ASN A 136 19.36 -29.98 12.11
CA ASN A 136 18.98 -31.24 11.47
C ASN A 136 17.56 -31.66 11.86
N GLU A 137 17.21 -31.67 13.16
CA GLU A 137 15.85 -31.94 13.64
C GLU A 137 14.82 -31.05 12.92
N ALA A 138 15.10 -29.75 12.84
CA ALA A 138 14.20 -28.80 12.20
C ALA A 138 14.03 -29.01 10.69
N LEU A 139 15.09 -29.41 9.98
CA LEU A 139 15.06 -29.59 8.53
C LEU A 139 14.56 -30.97 8.09
N THR A 140 14.87 -32.05 8.84
CA THR A 140 14.53 -33.42 8.45
C THR A 140 13.24 -33.92 9.09
N GLU A 141 13.00 -33.58 10.35
CA GLU A 141 11.85 -34.09 11.11
C GLU A 141 10.71 -33.07 11.18
N GLY A 142 10.99 -31.79 10.86
CA GLY A 142 10.03 -30.70 11.05
C GLY A 142 9.67 -30.50 12.53
N SER A 143 10.58 -30.87 13.43
CA SER A 143 10.44 -30.82 14.89
C SER A 143 11.59 -30.00 15.49
N PHE A 144 11.42 -29.52 16.73
CA PHE A 144 12.48 -28.82 17.47
C PHE A 144 12.41 -29.22 18.93
N THR A 145 13.46 -29.86 19.44
CA THR A 145 13.52 -30.29 20.84
C THR A 145 13.52 -29.08 21.78
N ASN A 146 12.43 -28.91 22.52
CA ASN A 146 12.30 -27.87 23.54
C ASN A 146 13.21 -28.20 24.75
N ILE A 147 13.97 -27.21 25.25
CA ILE A 147 14.82 -27.37 26.43
C ILE A 147 14.17 -26.61 27.58
N GLU A 148 13.43 -27.33 28.43
CA GLU A 148 12.63 -26.78 29.54
C GLU A 148 13.46 -25.87 30.48
N LYS A 149 14.71 -26.26 30.77
CA LYS A 149 15.68 -25.48 31.58
C LYS A 149 15.88 -24.03 31.08
N TYR A 150 15.68 -23.77 29.80
CA TYR A 150 15.84 -22.43 29.22
C TYR A 150 14.56 -21.60 29.21
N GLU A 151 13.40 -22.24 29.40
CA GLU A 151 12.08 -21.62 29.49
C GLU A 151 11.72 -21.26 30.95
N GLU A 152 12.07 -22.10 31.93
CA GLU A 152 11.69 -21.91 33.35
C GLU A 152 12.31 -20.65 34.01
N LYS A 153 13.56 -20.31 33.66
CA LYS A 153 14.22 -19.08 34.13
C LYS A 153 13.59 -17.78 33.62
N GLU A 154 12.69 -17.86 32.64
CA GLU A 154 11.99 -16.71 32.07
C GLU A 154 10.74 -16.36 32.89
N ILE A 155 10.13 -17.34 33.57
CA ILE A 155 8.95 -17.15 34.42
C ILE A 155 9.34 -16.43 35.73
N GLU A 156 10.46 -16.82 36.36
CA GLU A 156 10.96 -16.17 37.59
C GLU A 156 11.38 -14.71 37.34
N ALA A 157 12.01 -14.41 36.19
CA ALA A 157 12.43 -13.06 35.83
C ALA A 157 11.24 -12.14 35.44
N ILE A 158 10.13 -12.70 34.94
CA ILE A 158 8.90 -11.95 34.67
C ILE A 158 8.11 -11.71 35.97
N GLN A 159 8.17 -12.64 36.94
CA GLN A 159 7.55 -12.47 38.26
C GLN A 159 8.25 -11.39 39.11
N GLU A 160 9.58 -11.31 39.10
CA GLU A 160 10.34 -10.26 39.80
C GLU A 160 10.10 -8.85 39.24
N VAL A 161 9.88 -8.71 37.93
CA VAL A 161 9.59 -7.42 37.28
C VAL A 161 8.15 -6.96 37.56
N ASN A 162 7.22 -7.89 37.74
CA ASN A 162 5.82 -7.59 38.04
C ASN A 162 5.58 -7.27 39.53
N GLU A 163 6.37 -7.82 40.46
CA GLU A 163 6.25 -7.53 41.91
C GLU A 163 6.68 -6.11 42.29
N ILE A 164 7.54 -5.44 41.51
CA ILE A 164 7.98 -4.06 41.77
C ILE A 164 6.93 -3.02 41.32
N THR A 165 5.99 -3.40 40.45
CA THR A 165 4.93 -2.50 39.92
C THR A 165 3.61 -2.55 40.67
N THR A 166 3.55 -3.21 41.84
CA THR A 166 2.30 -3.37 42.60
C THR A 166 2.32 -2.61 43.92
N THR A 167 2.49 -1.29 43.86
CA THR A 167 1.97 -0.38 44.89
C THR A 167 1.78 1.03 44.30
N GLU A 168 0.55 1.54 44.43
CA GLU A 168 0.05 2.87 44.01
C GLU A 168 -0.14 3.01 42.49
N GLU A 169 -1.31 3.29 41.91
CA GLU A 169 -2.48 4.07 42.35
C GLU A 169 -3.80 3.46 41.84
N ALA A 170 -4.87 3.76 42.56
CA ALA A 170 -6.24 3.33 42.30
C ALA A 170 -6.84 3.92 41.00
N PRO A 171 -7.78 3.23 40.32
CA PRO A 171 -8.50 3.79 39.19
C PRO A 171 -9.66 4.67 39.68
N GLU A 172 -9.58 5.97 39.44
CA GLU A 172 -10.74 6.85 39.50
C GLU A 172 -11.71 6.53 38.36
N GLN A 173 -12.93 6.18 38.76
CA GLN A 173 -14.11 6.07 37.93
C GLN A 173 -14.58 7.49 37.56
N ILE A 174 -14.70 7.82 36.28
CA ILE A 174 -15.46 9.00 35.87
C ILE A 174 -16.89 8.56 35.57
N GLU A 175 -17.71 8.95 36.52
CA GLU A 175 -19.16 8.83 36.62
C GLU A 175 -19.85 9.58 35.47
N THR A 176 -20.71 8.88 34.74
CA THR A 176 -21.73 9.47 33.88
C THR A 176 -22.77 10.17 34.76
N VAL A 177 -22.76 11.50 34.80
CA VAL A 177 -23.89 12.29 35.31
C VAL A 177 -24.61 12.94 34.14
N ILE A 178 -25.88 12.56 34.04
CA ILE A 178 -26.93 13.10 33.20
C ILE A 178 -27.09 14.61 33.49
N MET A 179 -27.12 15.42 32.44
CA MET A 179 -27.81 16.72 32.46
C MET A 179 -28.61 16.86 31.16
N GLU A 180 -29.74 16.16 31.11
CA GLU A 180 -30.95 16.77 30.54
C GLU A 180 -31.43 17.82 31.54
N GLU A 181 -31.18 19.10 31.25
CA GLU A 181 -32.03 20.25 31.61
C GLU A 181 -31.33 21.54 31.16
N ASN A 182 -31.50 21.87 29.88
CA ASN A 182 -31.73 23.24 29.41
C ASN A 182 -32.08 23.18 27.92
N ALA A 183 -33.37 22.98 27.67
CA ALA A 183 -33.97 23.19 26.38
C ALA A 183 -33.85 24.67 25.95
N ASN A 184 -33.65 24.88 24.65
CA ASN A 184 -33.99 26.09 23.91
C ASN A 184 -33.30 27.41 24.32
N GLN A 185 -32.06 27.59 23.88
CA GLN A 185 -31.63 28.90 23.36
C GLN A 185 -30.92 28.73 22.02
N GLY A 186 -31.69 28.72 20.93
CA GLY A 186 -31.13 28.99 19.61
C GLY A 186 -30.44 30.34 19.64
N THR A 187 -29.19 30.40 19.21
CA THR A 187 -28.51 31.70 19.03
C THR A 187 -29.14 32.35 17.81
N SER A 188 -30.09 33.27 18.01
CA SER A 188 -30.76 34.00 16.93
C SER A 188 -29.72 34.70 16.06
N GLY A 189 -29.49 34.14 14.86
CA GLY A 189 -28.67 34.73 13.80
C GLY A 189 -27.35 34.02 13.46
N ALA A 190 -27.20 32.73 13.79
CA ALA A 190 -26.15 31.91 13.19
C ALA A 190 -26.55 31.44 11.77
N VAL A 191 -25.61 31.51 10.80
CA VAL A 191 -25.77 30.96 9.44
C VAL A 191 -24.53 30.13 9.12
N TYR A 192 -24.73 28.91 8.60
CA TYR A 192 -23.61 28.10 8.13
C TYR A 192 -23.53 28.05 6.61
N THR A 193 -22.33 27.82 6.08
CA THR A 193 -22.05 27.65 4.66
C THR A 193 -21.10 26.47 4.48
N THR A 194 -21.47 25.53 3.62
CA THR A 194 -20.65 24.36 3.26
C THR A 194 -19.92 24.60 1.94
N GLY A 195 -18.89 23.80 1.65
CA GLY A 195 -18.13 23.91 0.39
C GLY A 195 -17.05 24.99 0.38
N THR A 196 -16.63 25.48 1.55
CA THR A 196 -15.61 26.53 1.69
C THR A 196 -14.18 25.94 1.66
N GLY A 197 -13.16 26.79 1.47
CA GLY A 197 -11.74 26.37 1.42
C GLY A 197 -11.24 25.95 0.02
N SER A 198 -9.92 25.78 -0.13
CA SER A 198 -9.26 25.56 -1.43
C SER A 198 -9.57 24.22 -2.11
N LYS A 199 -10.22 23.29 -1.39
CA LYS A 199 -10.65 21.98 -1.88
C LYS A 199 -12.17 21.74 -1.76
N GLY A 200 -12.96 22.75 -1.37
CA GLY A 200 -14.41 22.64 -1.23
C GLY A 200 -14.89 21.72 -0.08
N ASN A 201 -14.04 21.44 0.90
CA ASN A 201 -14.33 20.53 2.02
C ASN A 201 -14.43 21.24 3.38
N GLY A 202 -14.65 22.55 3.39
CA GLY A 202 -14.81 23.36 4.60
C GLY A 202 -16.27 23.62 4.94
N ILE A 203 -16.50 23.85 6.23
CA ILE A 203 -17.74 24.39 6.78
C ILE A 203 -17.42 25.67 7.56
N GLU A 204 -18.16 26.75 7.29
CA GLU A 204 -18.05 28.04 7.97
C GLU A 204 -19.36 28.37 8.68
N ILE A 205 -19.32 28.75 9.96
CA ILE A 205 -20.45 29.28 10.73
C ILE A 205 -20.19 30.75 10.99
N THR A 206 -21.13 31.58 10.59
CA THR A 206 -21.13 33.03 10.85
C THR A 206 -22.17 33.34 11.90
N PHE A 207 -21.76 34.07 12.95
CA PHE A 207 -22.69 34.57 13.96
C PHE A 207 -22.92 36.07 13.78
N THR A 208 -24.17 36.51 13.89
CA THR A 208 -24.55 37.94 13.95
C THR A 208 -24.04 38.61 15.22
N GLU A 209 -24.02 37.88 16.34
CA GLU A 209 -23.53 38.34 17.64
C GLU A 209 -22.48 37.37 18.22
N LYS A 210 -21.68 37.83 19.17
CA LYS A 210 -20.62 36.99 19.76
C LYS A 210 -21.26 35.80 20.52
N PRO A 211 -20.98 34.54 20.13
CA PRO A 211 -21.58 33.38 20.79
C PRO A 211 -21.10 33.24 22.24
N SER A 212 -21.91 32.60 23.09
CA SER A 212 -21.63 32.37 24.50
C SER A 212 -20.33 31.57 24.70
N GLU A 213 -19.76 31.62 25.91
CA GLU A 213 -18.53 30.88 26.23
C GLU A 213 -18.68 29.37 26.06
N GLU A 214 -19.84 28.84 26.48
CA GLU A 214 -20.18 27.42 26.38
C GLU A 214 -20.25 26.96 24.92
N VAL A 215 -20.94 27.71 24.05
CA VAL A 215 -21.02 27.42 22.62
C VAL A 215 -19.62 27.45 21.97
N ARG A 216 -18.78 28.43 22.33
CA ARG A 216 -17.40 28.52 21.81
C ARG A 216 -16.53 27.34 22.26
N ASN A 217 -16.73 26.83 23.47
CA ASN A 217 -15.99 25.68 23.98
C ASN A 217 -16.45 24.38 23.32
N ALA A 218 -17.75 24.19 23.13
CA ALA A 218 -18.31 23.06 22.38
C ALA A 218 -17.80 23.04 20.92
N MET A 219 -17.78 24.20 20.26
CA MET A 219 -17.25 24.35 18.90
C MET A 219 -15.75 23.97 18.81
N LYS A 220 -14.92 24.44 19.74
CA LYS A 220 -13.49 24.10 19.78
C LYS A 220 -13.25 22.61 20.01
N ALA A 221 -14.06 21.97 20.87
CA ALA A 221 -13.93 20.55 21.17
C ALA A 221 -14.13 19.67 19.93
N ILE A 222 -14.98 20.12 19.00
CA ILE A 222 -15.30 19.42 17.74
C ILE A 222 -14.42 19.93 16.57
N GLY A 223 -13.43 20.78 16.84
CA GLY A 223 -12.41 21.17 15.86
C GLY A 223 -12.68 22.46 15.08
N TYR A 224 -13.71 23.24 15.41
CA TYR A 224 -13.91 24.58 14.84
C TYR A 224 -12.83 25.56 15.32
N ARG A 225 -12.34 26.37 14.38
CA ARG A 225 -11.32 27.40 14.61
C ARG A 225 -11.88 28.79 14.35
N TRP A 226 -11.43 29.75 15.14
CA TRP A 226 -11.80 31.14 14.98
C TRP A 226 -11.07 31.78 13.78
N GLY A 227 -11.81 32.48 12.92
CA GLY A 227 -11.30 33.18 11.74
C GLY A 227 -10.39 34.40 12.03
N GLY A 228 -10.22 34.76 13.30
CA GLY A 228 -9.26 35.77 13.76
C GLY A 228 -9.61 37.19 13.32
N LYS A 229 -8.63 38.10 13.39
CA LYS A 229 -8.84 39.55 13.15
C LYS A 229 -9.35 39.90 11.75
N LYS A 230 -9.09 39.05 10.74
CA LYS A 230 -9.54 39.28 9.35
C LYS A 230 -10.99 38.83 9.09
N ARG A 231 -11.54 37.96 9.95
CA ARG A 231 -12.91 37.43 9.86
C ARG A 231 -13.48 37.24 11.28
N PRO A 232 -13.75 38.35 12.01
CA PRO A 232 -14.02 38.33 13.45
C PRO A 232 -15.44 37.88 13.83
N SER A 233 -16.13 37.17 12.94
CA SER A 233 -17.47 36.61 13.18
C SER A 233 -17.61 35.19 12.62
N ILE A 234 -16.53 34.62 12.08
CA ILE A 234 -16.55 33.35 11.35
C ILE A 234 -15.77 32.30 12.12
N TRP A 235 -16.41 31.16 12.34
CA TRP A 235 -15.78 29.92 12.78
C TRP A 235 -15.72 28.96 11.60
N TRP A 236 -14.59 28.27 11.43
CA TRP A 236 -14.40 27.35 10.32
C TRP A 236 -13.86 26.00 10.79
N ALA A 237 -14.27 24.93 10.13
CA ALA A 237 -13.78 23.57 10.35
C ALA A 237 -13.64 22.83 9.01
N ILE A 238 -12.99 21.67 9.05
CA ILE A 238 -13.09 20.68 7.98
C ILE A 238 -14.44 19.99 8.13
N MET A 239 -15.14 19.76 7.02
CA MET A 239 -16.46 19.16 7.01
C MET A 239 -16.39 17.67 7.39
N ASP A 240 -17.06 17.31 8.49
CA ASP A 240 -17.27 15.95 9.00
C ASP A 240 -18.69 15.83 9.63
N GLU A 241 -19.12 14.63 10.01
CA GLU A 241 -20.50 14.41 10.52
C GLU A 241 -20.77 15.18 11.82
N ASN A 242 -19.78 15.30 12.70
CA ASN A 242 -19.90 15.99 13.99
C ASN A 242 -19.99 17.51 13.83
N THR A 243 -19.19 18.08 12.92
CA THR A 243 -19.17 19.52 12.62
C THR A 243 -20.45 19.95 11.92
N ILE A 244 -21.01 19.13 11.04
CA ILE A 244 -22.32 19.40 10.39
C ILE A 244 -23.45 19.31 11.41
N SER A 245 -23.47 18.27 12.25
CA SER A 245 -24.51 18.07 13.26
C SER A 245 -24.59 19.26 14.23
N LEU A 246 -23.42 19.71 14.73
CA LEU A 246 -23.34 20.90 15.57
C LEU A 246 -23.79 22.18 14.84
N ALA A 247 -23.41 22.36 13.57
CA ALA A 247 -23.82 23.52 12.78
C ALA A 247 -25.33 23.61 12.62
N LYS A 248 -25.99 22.48 12.32
CA LYS A 248 -27.45 22.38 12.20
C LYS A 248 -28.15 22.68 13.53
N GLN A 249 -27.62 22.13 14.63
CA GLN A 249 -28.12 22.40 15.98
C GLN A 249 -28.03 23.90 16.34
N LEU A 250 -26.93 24.56 15.98
CA LEU A 250 -26.72 25.99 16.26
C LEU A 250 -27.59 26.93 15.43
N VAL A 251 -27.97 26.54 14.21
CA VAL A 251 -28.87 27.30 13.34
C VAL A 251 -30.35 27.01 13.63
N GLY A 252 -30.64 26.10 14.57
CA GLY A 252 -32.01 25.71 14.93
C GLY A 252 -32.71 24.90 13.83
N GLU A 253 -31.94 24.32 12.91
CA GLU A 253 -32.43 23.47 11.84
C GLU A 253 -32.80 22.11 12.46
N THR A 254 -34.02 22.02 12.97
CA THR A 254 -34.57 20.77 13.51
C THR A 254 -34.74 19.79 12.34
N VAL A 255 -34.12 18.62 12.47
CA VAL A 255 -34.06 17.57 11.45
C VAL A 255 -35.48 17.22 10.97
N LEU A 256 -35.75 17.53 9.71
CA LEU A 256 -37.00 17.27 8.99
C LEU A 256 -37.08 15.82 8.46
N GLU A 257 -36.50 14.84 9.17
CA GLU A 257 -36.50 13.42 8.78
C GLU A 257 -37.53 12.57 9.54
N SER A 258 -38.18 13.11 10.58
CA SER A 258 -39.05 12.33 11.49
C SER A 258 -40.46 11.99 10.95
N LYS A 259 -40.75 12.25 9.67
CA LYS A 259 -42.05 11.90 9.07
C LYS A 259 -42.02 10.68 8.13
N ILE A 260 -40.84 10.13 7.84
CA ILE A 260 -40.67 8.95 6.97
C ILE A 260 -40.28 7.69 7.79
N GLU A 261 -39.63 7.85 8.95
CA GLU A 261 -39.24 6.71 9.80
C GLU A 261 -40.41 5.99 10.52
N SER A 262 -41.58 6.61 10.68
CA SER A 262 -42.67 6.01 11.49
C SER A 262 -43.39 4.84 10.80
N ASP A 263 -43.53 4.84 9.48
CA ASP A 263 -44.48 3.95 8.79
C ASP A 263 -44.04 2.47 8.66
N TYR A 264 -42.73 2.21 8.61
CA TYR A 264 -42.21 0.83 8.51
C TYR A 264 -41.89 0.23 9.89
N LEU A 265 -41.56 1.08 10.88
CA LEU A 265 -41.28 0.63 12.24
C LEU A 265 -42.52 0.02 12.89
N ASP A 266 -43.73 0.48 12.55
CA ASP A 266 -44.97 -0.11 13.07
C ASP A 266 -45.20 -1.55 12.58
N GLN A 267 -44.48 -1.99 11.56
CA GLN A 267 -44.57 -3.34 11.00
C GLN A 267 -43.59 -4.34 11.62
N LEU A 268 -42.76 -3.90 12.57
CA LEU A 268 -41.67 -4.67 13.20
C LEU A 268 -41.92 -4.94 14.69
N THR A 269 -41.45 -6.09 15.19
CA THR A 269 -41.47 -6.39 16.63
C THR A 269 -40.43 -5.56 17.38
N PRO A 270 -40.58 -5.33 18.71
CA PRO A 270 -39.58 -4.62 19.50
C PRO A 270 -38.17 -5.23 19.40
N ALA A 271 -38.08 -6.57 19.44
CA ALA A 271 -36.83 -7.30 19.30
C ALA A 271 -36.17 -7.10 17.91
N GLN A 272 -36.98 -7.03 16.86
CA GLN A 272 -36.48 -6.71 15.51
C GLN A 272 -35.95 -5.28 15.42
N LYS A 273 -36.61 -4.32 16.06
CA LYS A 273 -36.18 -2.91 16.07
C LYS A 273 -34.81 -2.76 16.73
N GLU A 274 -34.58 -3.44 17.85
CA GLU A 274 -33.32 -3.41 18.60
C GLU A 274 -32.17 -4.04 17.80
N THR A 275 -32.40 -5.19 17.17
CA THR A 275 -31.38 -5.82 16.32
C THR A 275 -31.10 -4.98 15.07
N LEU A 276 -32.13 -4.39 14.46
CA LEU A 276 -31.99 -3.52 13.30
C LEU A 276 -31.19 -2.25 13.64
N SER A 277 -31.50 -1.56 14.75
CA SER A 277 -30.78 -0.34 15.16
C SER A 277 -29.30 -0.61 15.44
N THR A 278 -28.99 -1.70 16.13
CA THR A 278 -27.61 -2.16 16.38
C THR A 278 -26.86 -2.40 15.07
N ARG A 279 -27.55 -2.90 14.04
CA ARG A 279 -26.93 -3.17 12.73
C ARG A 279 -26.67 -1.92 11.91
N LEU A 280 -27.59 -0.97 11.95
CA LEU A 280 -27.50 0.31 11.24
C LEU A 280 -26.38 1.20 11.78
N GLN A 281 -25.98 1.02 13.05
CA GLN A 281 -24.86 1.75 13.67
C GLN A 281 -23.47 1.23 13.29
N LYS A 282 -23.35 0.09 12.59
CA LYS A 282 -22.03 -0.45 12.21
C LYS A 282 -21.43 0.34 11.04
N GLU A 283 -20.28 0.96 11.29
CA GLU A 283 -19.57 1.87 10.36
C GLU A 283 -19.39 1.31 8.93
N HIS A 284 -19.10 0.01 8.82
CA HIS A 284 -18.76 -0.63 7.55
C HIS A 284 -19.94 -1.31 6.84
N VAL A 285 -21.14 -1.24 7.40
CA VAL A 285 -22.34 -1.92 6.87
C VAL A 285 -23.32 -0.86 6.42
N LYS A 286 -23.42 -0.64 5.12
CA LYS A 286 -24.36 0.34 4.55
C LYS A 286 -25.66 -0.38 4.14
N PRO A 287 -26.79 -0.08 4.79
CA PRO A 287 -28.08 -0.71 4.48
C PRO A 287 -28.60 -0.22 3.13
N LEU A 288 -29.11 -1.09 2.28
CA LEU A 288 -29.74 -0.71 1.02
C LEU A 288 -31.25 -0.79 1.11
N ARG A 289 -31.78 -1.97 1.45
CA ARG A 289 -33.22 -2.25 1.41
C ARG A 289 -33.63 -3.15 2.56
N LEU A 290 -34.85 -2.97 3.03
CA LEU A 290 -35.48 -3.80 4.05
C LEU A 290 -36.71 -4.47 3.46
N TYR A 291 -36.79 -5.79 3.63
CA TYR A 291 -37.90 -6.60 3.15
C TYR A 291 -38.56 -7.33 4.32
N LYS A 292 -39.84 -7.65 4.17
CA LYS A 292 -40.62 -8.48 5.09
C LYS A 292 -41.01 -9.78 4.42
N ALA A 293 -40.92 -10.90 5.13
CA ALA A 293 -41.33 -12.19 4.60
C ALA A 293 -42.83 -12.18 4.26
N SER A 294 -43.19 -12.73 3.09
CA SER A 294 -44.59 -12.90 2.68
C SER A 294 -45.31 -13.97 3.52
N LYS A 295 -44.53 -14.89 4.11
CA LYS A 295 -44.99 -15.94 5.03
C LYS A 295 -44.13 -15.89 6.29
N GLY A 296 -44.76 -15.63 7.43
CA GLY A 296 -44.07 -15.46 8.72
C GLY A 296 -43.78 -13.99 9.04
N ASN A 297 -43.09 -13.75 10.15
CA ASN A 297 -42.85 -12.41 10.68
C ASN A 297 -41.36 -12.04 10.70
N SER A 298 -40.55 -12.66 9.85
CA SER A 298 -39.12 -12.32 9.71
C SER A 298 -38.90 -11.18 8.72
N ILE A 299 -37.80 -10.47 8.88
CA ILE A 299 -37.37 -9.40 7.98
C ILE A 299 -36.00 -9.71 7.39
N LEU A 300 -35.75 -9.20 6.19
CA LEU A 300 -34.49 -9.35 5.46
C LEU A 300 -33.89 -7.96 5.24
N LEU A 301 -32.69 -7.73 5.75
CA LEU A 301 -31.93 -6.50 5.53
C LEU A 301 -30.84 -6.77 4.48
N GLU A 302 -30.90 -6.04 3.37
CA GLU A 302 -29.88 -6.03 2.33
C GLU A 302 -28.85 -4.95 2.64
N CYS A 303 -27.56 -5.30 2.63
CA CYS A 303 -26.46 -4.41 2.96
C CYS A 303 -25.30 -4.53 1.95
N VAL A 304 -24.45 -3.50 1.90
CA VAL A 304 -23.15 -3.52 1.21
C VAL A 304 -22.03 -3.24 2.22
N ASN A 305 -20.88 -3.86 2.00
CA ASN A 305 -19.72 -3.76 2.87
C ASN A 305 -18.80 -2.68 2.30
N ALA A 306 -18.66 -1.56 3.00
CA ALA A 306 -17.85 -0.44 2.54
C ALA A 306 -16.34 -0.71 2.58
N ASN A 307 -15.89 -1.81 3.21
CA ASN A 307 -14.47 -2.15 3.35
C ASN A 307 -13.94 -3.10 2.26
N LEU A 308 -14.81 -3.66 1.41
CA LEU A 308 -14.41 -4.59 0.35
C LEU A 308 -14.36 -3.85 -0.99
N GLU A 309 -13.36 -4.17 -1.82
CA GLU A 309 -13.25 -3.62 -3.19
C GLU A 309 -14.41 -4.06 -4.10
N THR A 310 -15.07 -5.17 -3.74
CA THR A 310 -16.24 -5.72 -4.41
C THR A 310 -17.51 -5.26 -3.69
N ASN A 311 -18.33 -4.44 -4.35
CA ASN A 311 -19.63 -3.94 -3.87
C ASN A 311 -20.74 -5.02 -3.93
N GLU A 312 -20.47 -6.24 -3.45
CA GLU A 312 -21.47 -7.30 -3.44
C GLU A 312 -22.46 -7.11 -2.29
N SER A 313 -23.75 -7.19 -2.60
CA SER A 313 -24.83 -7.11 -1.62
C SER A 313 -25.00 -8.41 -0.86
N PHE A 314 -25.08 -8.34 0.45
CA PHE A 314 -25.35 -9.50 1.33
C PHE A 314 -26.56 -9.24 2.21
N TYR A 315 -27.16 -10.34 2.67
CA TYR A 315 -28.45 -10.31 3.34
C TYR A 315 -28.37 -10.82 4.79
N PHE A 316 -29.06 -10.11 5.69
CA PHE A 316 -29.31 -10.52 7.06
C PHE A 316 -30.78 -10.87 7.25
N LEU A 317 -31.06 -12.09 7.67
CA LEU A 317 -32.38 -12.47 8.12
C LEU A 317 -32.48 -12.18 9.62
N ILE A 318 -33.52 -11.43 10.02
CA ILE A 318 -33.84 -11.15 11.42
C ILE A 318 -35.20 -11.79 11.71
N THR A 319 -35.22 -12.73 12.65
CA THR A 319 -36.45 -13.42 13.07
C THR A 319 -37.36 -12.49 13.88
N ASP A 320 -38.58 -12.94 14.17
CA ASP A 320 -39.53 -12.25 15.05
C ASP A 320 -39.02 -12.05 16.49
N SER A 321 -38.18 -12.98 16.96
CA SER A 321 -37.45 -12.95 18.23
C SER A 321 -36.19 -12.07 18.21
N GLY A 322 -35.86 -11.43 17.08
CA GLY A 322 -34.69 -10.55 16.95
C GLY A 322 -33.37 -11.28 16.73
N ILE A 323 -33.38 -12.59 16.44
CA ILE A 323 -32.16 -13.37 16.18
C ILE A 323 -31.69 -13.10 14.74
N GLU A 324 -30.42 -12.74 14.60
CA GLU A 324 -29.78 -12.50 13.30
C GLU A 324 -29.18 -13.80 12.73
N HIS A 325 -29.53 -14.12 11.48
CA HIS A 325 -28.88 -15.16 10.68
C HIS A 325 -28.27 -14.54 9.41
N GLY A 326 -26.95 -14.69 9.23
CA GLY A 326 -26.27 -14.29 7.99
C GLY A 326 -26.62 -15.25 6.85
N LYS A 327 -27.17 -14.75 5.74
CA LYS A 327 -27.61 -15.56 4.58
C LYS A 327 -26.68 -15.46 3.37
N GLY A 328 -25.59 -14.68 3.45
CA GLY A 328 -24.61 -14.55 2.37
C GLY A 328 -25.14 -13.74 1.17
N TYR A 329 -24.63 -14.05 -0.03
CA TYR A 329 -24.82 -13.28 -1.28
C TYR A 329 -25.90 -13.85 -2.23
N ASN A 330 -26.73 -14.80 -1.78
CA ASN A 330 -27.70 -15.45 -2.66
C ASN A 330 -29.01 -14.65 -2.76
N PHE A 331 -29.37 -14.23 -3.97
CA PHE A 331 -30.55 -13.41 -4.30
C PHE A 331 -31.85 -14.23 -4.43
N GLU A 332 -31.78 -15.58 -4.49
CA GLU A 332 -32.95 -16.46 -4.64
C GLU A 332 -33.99 -16.29 -3.52
N TYR A 333 -33.57 -15.75 -2.36
CA TYR A 333 -34.46 -15.51 -1.22
C TYR A 333 -35.46 -14.37 -1.45
N LEU A 334 -35.23 -13.46 -2.39
CA LEU A 334 -36.09 -12.27 -2.59
C LEU A 334 -37.50 -12.61 -3.09
N ASN A 335 -37.69 -13.77 -3.72
CA ASN A 335 -39.01 -14.18 -4.25
C ASN A 335 -40.07 -14.38 -3.16
N GLU A 336 -39.66 -14.57 -1.90
CA GLU A 336 -40.56 -14.78 -0.76
C GLU A 336 -40.74 -13.52 0.11
N TYR A 337 -40.11 -12.38 -0.24
CA TYR A 337 -40.08 -11.18 0.61
C TYR A 337 -40.58 -9.95 -0.14
N THR A 338 -41.35 -9.11 0.53
CA THR A 338 -41.87 -7.84 0.00
C THR A 338 -41.05 -6.68 0.55
N LEU A 339 -40.62 -5.77 -0.32
CA LEU A 339 -39.92 -4.55 0.07
C LEU A 339 -40.81 -3.69 0.98
N ILE A 340 -40.32 -3.34 2.17
CA ILE A 340 -41.02 -2.48 3.14
C ILE A 340 -40.33 -1.14 3.33
N TYR A 341 -39.03 -1.05 3.05
CA TYR A 341 -38.30 0.21 3.14
C TYR A 341 -37.09 0.20 2.21
N ASN A 342 -36.81 1.34 1.58
CA ASN A 342 -35.61 1.56 0.78
C ASN A 342 -34.79 2.65 1.46
N TYR A 343 -33.58 2.32 1.92
CA TYR A 343 -32.69 3.31 2.50
C TYR A 343 -32.16 4.17 1.35
N ASP A 344 -32.45 5.47 1.37
CA ASP A 344 -31.95 6.47 0.42
C ASP A 344 -30.43 6.66 0.59
N ASN A 345 -29.65 5.64 0.26
CA ASN A 345 -28.21 5.74 0.14
C ASN A 345 -27.89 6.27 -1.25
N LYS A 346 -27.29 7.46 -1.33
CA LYS A 346 -26.77 8.08 -2.56
C LYS A 346 -25.93 7.12 -3.43
N VAL A 347 -25.38 6.06 -2.82
CA VAL A 347 -24.64 4.98 -3.48
C VAL A 347 -25.47 4.22 -4.53
N ALA A 348 -26.78 4.06 -4.35
CA ALA A 348 -27.63 3.31 -5.29
C ALA A 348 -28.06 4.13 -6.52
N LYS A 349 -28.16 5.46 -6.40
CA LYS A 349 -28.48 6.36 -7.54
C LYS A 349 -27.28 6.66 -8.43
N GLU A 350 -26.05 6.48 -7.95
CA GLU A 350 -24.82 6.65 -8.76
C GLU A 350 -24.47 5.44 -9.64
N GLN A 351 -25.18 4.30 -9.50
CA GLN A 351 -24.87 3.08 -10.25
C GLN A 351 -25.54 2.99 -11.63
N GLU A 352 -26.60 3.75 -11.92
CA GLU A 352 -27.29 3.69 -13.22
C GLU A 352 -26.95 4.84 -14.18
N GLU A 353 -26.27 5.89 -13.72
CA GLU A 353 -25.74 6.94 -14.58
C GLU A 353 -24.35 7.35 -14.09
N LYS A 354 -23.31 6.57 -14.42
CA LYS A 354 -21.95 7.14 -14.43
C LYS A 354 -21.92 8.16 -15.57
N PRO A 355 -21.81 9.48 -15.31
CA PRO A 355 -21.45 10.39 -16.38
C PRO A 355 -20.12 9.90 -16.95
N SER A 356 -20.05 9.74 -18.27
CA SER A 356 -18.80 9.50 -19.00
C SER A 356 -17.83 10.62 -18.61
N PHE A 357 -16.91 10.32 -17.69
CA PHE A 357 -15.88 11.24 -17.29
C PHE A 357 -14.83 11.24 -18.41
N SER A 358 -14.99 12.17 -19.35
CA SER A 358 -14.03 12.36 -20.44
C SER A 358 -12.74 12.95 -19.86
N TYR A 359 -11.63 12.22 -20.02
CA TYR A 359 -10.32 12.72 -19.63
C TYR A 359 -9.87 13.83 -20.60
N PRO A 360 -9.20 14.88 -20.12
CA PRO A 360 -8.67 15.91 -21.00
C PRO A 360 -7.57 15.32 -21.88
N GLU A 361 -7.59 15.65 -23.16
CA GLU A 361 -6.60 15.16 -24.11
C GLU A 361 -5.24 15.84 -23.88
N ILE A 362 -4.21 15.03 -23.69
CA ILE A 362 -2.83 15.49 -23.54
C ILE A 362 -2.10 15.24 -24.86
N ASN A 363 -1.55 16.30 -25.46
CA ASN A 363 -0.62 16.18 -26.58
C ASN A 363 0.73 15.65 -26.09
N ILE A 364 1.26 14.65 -26.78
CA ILE A 364 2.54 13.99 -26.47
C ILE A 364 3.60 14.22 -27.56
N ASP A 365 3.20 14.74 -28.73
CA ASP A 365 4.07 15.04 -29.87
C ASP A 365 4.68 16.44 -29.76
N ASP A 366 5.17 16.78 -28.56
CA ASP A 366 5.82 18.05 -28.21
C ASP A 366 7.36 17.92 -28.16
N VAL A 367 7.93 16.88 -28.78
CA VAL A 367 9.39 16.63 -28.72
C VAL A 367 10.19 17.73 -29.41
N THR A 368 9.63 18.33 -30.45
CA THR A 368 10.22 19.45 -31.19
C THR A 368 9.79 20.82 -30.67
N ASP A 369 9.03 20.89 -29.57
CA ASP A 369 8.58 22.17 -29.03
C ASP A 369 9.76 22.98 -28.51
N GLU A 370 9.76 24.28 -28.84
CA GLU A 370 10.76 25.23 -28.35
C GLU A 370 10.84 25.30 -26.82
N LYS A 371 9.80 24.83 -26.13
CA LYS A 371 9.69 24.78 -24.67
C LYS A 371 10.81 24.00 -23.99
N TYR A 372 11.39 22.98 -24.65
CA TYR A 372 12.49 22.18 -24.11
C TYR A 372 13.85 22.52 -24.72
N ASN A 373 13.93 23.64 -25.45
CA ASN A 373 15.20 24.13 -25.97
C ASN A 373 16.02 24.78 -24.86
N ILE A 374 17.26 24.35 -24.75
CA ILE A 374 18.27 24.95 -23.90
C ILE A 374 18.81 26.20 -24.60
N ASN A 375 18.79 27.32 -23.87
CA ASN A 375 19.32 28.59 -24.33
C ASN A 375 20.76 28.45 -24.85
N GLN A 376 21.02 28.94 -26.06
CA GLN A 376 22.32 28.85 -26.71
C GLN A 376 23.45 29.45 -25.85
N GLN A 377 23.21 30.58 -25.19
CA GLN A 377 24.18 31.22 -24.29
C GLN A 377 24.57 30.32 -23.12
N LEU A 378 23.65 29.49 -22.63
CA LEU A 378 23.94 28.51 -21.58
C LEU A 378 24.83 27.39 -22.11
N GLN A 379 24.55 26.90 -23.33
CA GLN A 379 25.37 25.88 -23.98
C GLN A 379 26.80 26.38 -24.26
N ASP A 380 26.94 27.63 -24.70
CA ASP A 380 28.24 28.29 -24.88
C ASP A 380 28.99 28.38 -23.56
N ARG A 381 28.36 28.91 -22.51
CA ARG A 381 28.99 29.04 -21.18
C ARG A 381 29.37 27.70 -20.56
N GLU A 382 28.57 26.65 -20.76
CA GLU A 382 28.94 25.30 -20.31
C GLU A 382 30.15 24.78 -21.07
N HIS A 383 30.20 24.96 -22.39
CA HIS A 383 31.34 24.56 -23.20
C HIS A 383 32.61 25.32 -22.78
N ASP A 384 32.54 26.64 -22.63
CA ASP A 384 33.64 27.48 -22.16
C ASP A 384 34.09 27.10 -20.74
N SER A 385 33.19 26.57 -19.91
CA SER A 385 33.55 26.08 -18.58
C SER A 385 34.30 24.74 -18.58
N ALA A 386 34.42 24.10 -19.74
CA ALA A 386 34.99 22.75 -19.93
C ALA A 386 35.91 22.62 -21.17
N TRP A 387 36.27 23.72 -21.84
CA TRP A 387 36.90 23.71 -23.17
C TRP A 387 38.23 22.94 -23.23
N ILE A 388 39.03 22.96 -22.15
CA ILE A 388 40.29 22.20 -22.09
C ILE A 388 40.06 20.68 -22.10
N PHE A 389 38.89 20.23 -21.64
CA PHE A 389 38.56 18.81 -21.49
C PHE A 389 37.69 18.26 -22.64
N ARG A 390 37.32 19.09 -23.63
CA ARG A 390 36.45 18.69 -24.76
C ARG A 390 36.92 19.32 -26.07
N LYS A 391 37.01 18.50 -27.13
CA LYS A 391 37.41 18.95 -28.47
C LYS A 391 36.28 19.64 -29.25
N GLU A 392 35.02 19.28 -28.97
CA GLU A 392 33.86 19.74 -29.72
C GLU A 392 32.77 20.25 -28.80
N LYS A 393 31.97 21.20 -29.31
CA LYS A 393 30.78 21.70 -28.62
C LYS A 393 29.66 20.68 -28.75
N LYS A 394 29.05 20.35 -27.62
CA LYS A 394 27.93 19.41 -27.54
C LYS A 394 26.62 20.13 -27.86
N ASP A 395 25.82 19.58 -28.76
CA ASP A 395 24.46 20.06 -29.00
C ASP A 395 23.51 19.40 -27.99
N HIS A 396 23.22 20.14 -26.93
CA HIS A 396 22.38 19.63 -25.84
C HIS A 396 20.90 19.54 -26.23
N ASN A 397 20.44 20.30 -27.22
CA ASN A 397 19.06 20.24 -27.69
C ASN A 397 18.82 18.94 -28.43
N LYS A 398 19.76 18.55 -29.29
CA LYS A 398 19.70 17.28 -30.01
C LYS A 398 19.64 16.08 -29.06
N GLU A 399 20.47 16.06 -28.01
CA GLU A 399 20.44 14.97 -27.02
C GLU A 399 19.13 14.87 -26.26
N LEU A 400 18.56 16.01 -25.86
CA LEU A 400 17.26 16.03 -25.18
C LEU A 400 16.14 15.56 -26.12
N GLN A 401 16.18 15.95 -27.39
CA GLN A 401 15.21 15.52 -28.39
C GLN A 401 15.27 14.00 -28.63
N GLU A 402 16.48 13.43 -28.77
CA GLU A 402 16.67 11.99 -28.91
C GLU A 402 16.12 11.24 -27.69
N TYR A 403 16.45 11.71 -26.49
CA TYR A 403 15.95 11.12 -25.23
C TYR A 403 14.42 11.20 -25.10
N PHE A 404 13.82 12.36 -25.37
CA PHE A 404 12.37 12.51 -25.30
C PHE A 404 11.63 11.74 -26.39
N THR A 405 12.25 11.54 -27.56
CA THR A 405 11.73 10.63 -28.60
C THR A 405 11.69 9.20 -28.09
N GLU A 406 12.76 8.73 -27.43
CA GLU A 406 12.79 7.39 -26.83
C GLU A 406 11.69 7.22 -25.78
N CYS A 407 11.51 8.21 -24.89
CA CYS A 407 10.46 8.19 -23.88
C CYS A 407 9.05 8.18 -24.52
N ASN A 408 8.85 8.95 -25.59
CA ASN A 408 7.58 8.96 -26.33
C ASN A 408 7.24 7.58 -26.89
N ASN A 409 8.20 6.96 -27.56
CA ASN A 409 7.99 5.65 -28.20
C ASN A 409 7.58 4.59 -27.19
N LYS A 410 8.22 4.56 -26.00
CA LYS A 410 7.85 3.65 -24.91
C LYS A 410 6.41 3.84 -24.45
N VAL A 411 5.98 5.10 -24.32
CA VAL A 411 4.61 5.41 -23.89
C VAL A 411 3.60 5.09 -24.99
N LEU A 412 3.92 5.35 -26.25
CA LEU A 412 3.09 4.99 -27.41
C LEU A 412 2.90 3.48 -27.51
N GLU A 413 3.96 2.70 -27.29
CA GLU A 413 3.89 1.23 -27.24
C GLU A 413 2.93 0.77 -26.13
N ALA A 414 3.08 1.30 -24.91
CA ALA A 414 2.19 0.98 -23.79
C ALA A 414 0.72 1.36 -24.06
N ILE A 415 0.48 2.55 -24.63
CA ILE A 415 -0.86 3.04 -24.99
C ILE A 415 -1.49 2.15 -26.07
N GLY A 416 -0.72 1.73 -27.09
CA GLY A 416 -1.22 0.85 -28.15
C GLY A 416 -1.71 -0.51 -27.65
N THR A 417 -1.40 -0.88 -26.42
CA THR A 417 -1.88 -2.12 -25.81
C THR A 417 -3.23 -1.98 -25.10
N THR A 418 -3.77 -0.79 -24.84
CA THR A 418 -4.97 -0.62 -24.01
C THR A 418 -5.99 0.33 -24.63
N ASN A 419 -7.27 0.04 -24.37
CA ASN A 419 -8.38 0.93 -24.71
C ASN A 419 -8.90 1.72 -23.48
N ASN A 420 -8.27 1.54 -22.31
CA ASN A 420 -8.70 2.19 -21.09
C ASN A 420 -8.24 3.65 -21.07
N GLU A 421 -9.19 4.58 -21.23
CA GLU A 421 -8.94 6.02 -21.28
C GLU A 421 -8.19 6.54 -20.05
N TYR A 422 -8.44 5.99 -18.86
CA TYR A 422 -7.75 6.40 -17.63
C TYR A 422 -6.25 6.06 -17.68
N TYR A 423 -5.89 4.87 -18.18
CA TYR A 423 -4.48 4.48 -18.29
C TYR A 423 -3.77 5.28 -19.36
N ILE A 424 -4.43 5.54 -20.49
CA ILE A 424 -3.90 6.40 -21.55
C ILE A 424 -3.62 7.79 -20.98
N TYR A 425 -4.59 8.39 -20.28
CA TYR A 425 -4.42 9.68 -19.63
C TYR A 425 -3.24 9.68 -18.65
N LYS A 426 -3.14 8.67 -17.78
CA LYS A 426 -2.08 8.60 -16.76
C LYS A 426 -0.68 8.42 -17.36
N LEU A 427 -0.56 7.63 -18.43
CA LEU A 427 0.70 7.45 -19.14
C LEU A 427 1.14 8.75 -19.84
N LYS A 428 0.20 9.44 -20.50
CA LYS A 428 0.45 10.75 -21.14
C LYS A 428 0.82 11.82 -20.10
N GLU A 429 0.11 11.87 -18.97
CA GLU A 429 0.39 12.78 -17.85
C GLU A 429 1.80 12.54 -17.27
N ALA A 430 2.16 11.28 -17.06
CA ALA A 430 3.47 10.91 -16.54
C ALA A 430 4.60 11.31 -17.49
N LEU A 431 4.42 11.10 -18.80
CA LEU A 431 5.38 11.52 -19.84
C LEU A 431 5.61 13.02 -19.80
N GLN A 432 4.54 13.82 -19.81
CA GLN A 432 4.64 15.28 -19.78
C GLN A 432 5.32 15.80 -18.50
N ARG A 433 4.96 15.22 -17.35
CA ARG A 433 5.60 15.55 -16.08
C ARG A 433 7.09 15.19 -16.10
N HIS A 434 7.43 14.03 -16.64
CA HIS A 434 8.82 13.58 -16.77
C HIS A 434 9.64 14.52 -17.66
N LYS A 435 9.17 14.84 -18.88
CA LYS A 435 9.84 15.79 -19.79
C LYS A 435 10.11 17.13 -19.10
N LYS A 436 9.09 17.69 -18.43
CA LYS A 436 9.20 18.96 -17.69
C LYS A 436 10.26 18.89 -16.59
N ASN A 437 10.21 17.86 -15.74
CA ASN A 437 11.10 17.72 -14.60
C ASN A 437 12.54 17.43 -15.05
N TYR A 438 12.70 16.53 -16.02
CA TYR A 438 14.00 16.17 -16.59
C TYR A 438 14.66 17.38 -17.24
N HIS A 439 13.93 18.12 -18.08
CA HIS A 439 14.44 19.35 -18.71
C HIS A 439 14.87 20.38 -17.65
N ALA A 440 14.04 20.65 -16.64
CA ALA A 440 14.38 21.59 -15.58
C ALA A 440 15.65 21.18 -14.81
N GLN A 441 15.77 19.89 -14.49
CA GLN A 441 16.94 19.36 -13.79
C GLN A 441 18.19 19.36 -14.68
N TYR A 442 18.05 19.07 -15.97
CA TYR A 442 19.14 19.12 -16.95
C TYR A 442 19.65 20.55 -17.14
N VAL A 443 18.75 21.53 -17.25
CA VAL A 443 19.11 22.96 -17.27
C VAL A 443 19.82 23.39 -15.98
N LYS A 444 19.38 22.89 -14.81
CA LYS A 444 20.04 23.14 -13.52
C LYS A 444 21.45 22.56 -13.49
N TYR A 445 21.64 21.35 -14.04
CA TYR A 445 22.95 20.73 -14.19
C TYR A 445 23.89 21.55 -15.08
N LEU A 446 23.42 21.96 -16.27
CA LEU A 446 24.22 22.78 -17.19
C LEU A 446 24.58 24.14 -16.58
N ASN A 447 23.62 24.81 -15.93
CA ASN A 447 23.88 26.06 -15.21
C ASN A 447 24.92 25.91 -14.11
N HIS A 448 24.89 24.80 -13.37
CA HIS A 448 25.87 24.53 -12.34
C HIS A 448 27.27 24.37 -12.93
N ARG A 449 27.41 23.62 -14.04
CA ARG A 449 28.68 23.45 -14.74
C ARG A 449 29.21 24.77 -15.30
N ALA A 450 28.37 25.48 -16.05
CA ALA A 450 28.69 26.77 -16.64
C ALA A 450 29.12 27.83 -15.61
N SER A 451 28.56 27.78 -14.40
CA SER A 451 28.85 28.77 -13.34
C SER A 451 30.03 28.40 -12.45
N ASN A 452 30.47 27.14 -12.48
CA ASN A 452 31.55 26.63 -11.63
C ASN A 452 32.62 25.93 -12.49
N PRO A 453 33.32 26.66 -13.39
CA PRO A 453 34.40 26.10 -14.19
C PRO A 453 35.52 25.52 -13.31
N SER A 454 36.19 24.49 -13.82
CA SER A 454 37.31 23.85 -13.11
C SER A 454 38.42 24.86 -12.78
N TRP A 455 39.10 24.66 -11.65
CA TRP A 455 40.26 25.47 -11.28
C TRP A 455 41.33 25.46 -12.38
N VAL A 456 41.49 24.32 -13.08
CA VAL A 456 42.42 24.13 -14.19
C VAL A 456 42.10 25.07 -15.36
N ILE A 457 40.81 25.37 -15.56
CA ILE A 457 40.32 26.21 -16.65
C ILE A 457 40.40 27.69 -16.28
N THR A 458 40.15 28.03 -15.02
CA THR A 458 40.18 29.43 -14.57
C THR A 458 41.57 29.94 -14.22
N GLY A 459 42.57 29.05 -14.04
CA GLY A 459 43.95 29.41 -13.71
C GLY A 459 44.10 30.19 -12.39
N ARG A 460 43.08 30.19 -11.53
CA ARG A 460 43.06 30.98 -10.29
C ARG A 460 43.96 30.35 -9.23
N GLY A 461 44.98 31.08 -8.79
CA GLY A 461 45.73 30.75 -7.58
C GLY A 461 44.89 30.90 -6.30
N ASN A 462 45.31 30.25 -5.22
CA ASN A 462 44.65 30.30 -3.90
C ASN A 462 43.23 29.68 -3.85
N MET A 463 43.11 28.43 -4.33
CA MET A 463 41.85 27.68 -4.32
C MET A 463 41.35 27.42 -2.89
N ASN A 464 40.14 27.88 -2.58
CA ASN A 464 39.44 27.46 -1.37
C ASN A 464 38.86 26.05 -1.57
N VAL A 465 39.59 25.04 -1.06
CA VAL A 465 39.25 23.61 -1.19
C VAL A 465 37.86 23.29 -0.63
N SER A 466 37.49 23.87 0.52
CA SER A 466 36.18 23.61 1.15
C SER A 466 35.03 24.10 0.26
N ARG A 467 35.13 25.33 -0.29
CA ARG A 467 34.12 25.86 -1.20
C ARG A 467 34.04 25.04 -2.49
N TYR A 468 35.17 24.60 -3.02
CA TYR A 468 35.23 23.75 -4.21
C TYR A 468 34.55 22.39 -3.97
N ASN A 469 34.90 21.69 -2.88
CA ASN A 469 34.29 20.41 -2.52
C ASN A 469 32.77 20.54 -2.35
N ASN A 470 32.30 21.58 -1.66
CA ASN A 470 30.86 21.82 -1.50
C ASN A 470 30.13 21.99 -2.85
N LYS A 471 30.78 22.60 -3.85
CA LYS A 471 30.23 22.76 -5.20
C LYS A 471 30.27 21.45 -5.97
N MET A 472 31.30 20.63 -5.80
CA MET A 472 31.35 19.28 -6.37
C MET A 472 30.26 18.39 -5.76
N ASP A 473 30.04 18.44 -4.45
CA ASP A 473 28.96 17.71 -3.78
C ASP A 473 27.58 18.17 -4.23
N GLN A 474 27.41 19.47 -4.51
CA GLN A 474 26.18 20.00 -5.10
C GLN A 474 25.96 19.45 -6.52
N GLN A 475 27.02 19.40 -7.34
CA GLN A 475 26.97 18.81 -8.67
C GLN A 475 26.64 17.31 -8.64
N SER A 476 27.27 16.56 -7.75
CA SER A 476 27.02 15.13 -7.54
C SER A 476 25.55 14.86 -7.20
N ARG A 477 24.95 15.67 -6.32
CA ARG A 477 23.52 15.58 -5.99
C ARG A 477 22.62 15.84 -7.20
N ILE A 478 22.89 16.92 -7.94
CA ILE A 478 22.12 17.26 -9.15
C ILE A 478 22.21 16.14 -10.20
N MET A 479 23.40 15.56 -10.37
CA MET A 479 23.64 14.46 -11.30
C MET A 479 22.95 13.17 -10.87
N MET A 480 22.96 12.86 -9.57
CA MET A 480 22.27 11.70 -9.01
C MET A 480 20.76 11.82 -9.25
N GLU A 481 20.15 12.97 -8.94
CA GLU A 481 18.74 13.24 -9.22
C GLU A 481 18.42 13.06 -10.72
N LEU A 482 19.30 13.53 -11.60
CA LEU A 482 19.10 13.40 -13.06
C LEU A 482 19.21 11.95 -13.54
N ALA A 483 20.08 11.16 -12.90
CA ALA A 483 20.28 9.75 -13.22
C ALA A 483 19.14 8.84 -12.72
N THR A 484 18.46 9.21 -11.62
CA THR A 484 17.34 8.41 -11.08
C THR A 484 16.02 8.66 -11.82
N MET A 485 15.82 9.86 -12.38
CA MET A 485 14.59 10.23 -13.10
C MET A 485 14.17 9.22 -14.19
N PRO A 486 15.06 8.74 -15.10
CA PRO A 486 14.70 7.72 -16.07
C PRO A 486 14.20 6.41 -15.44
N GLU A 487 14.80 5.98 -14.33
CA GLU A 487 14.39 4.75 -13.64
C GLU A 487 13.01 4.90 -13.00
N GLU A 488 12.75 6.03 -12.35
CA GLU A 488 11.44 6.34 -11.76
C GLU A 488 10.34 6.39 -12.82
N PHE A 489 10.64 6.98 -13.97
CA PHE A 489 9.74 7.00 -15.12
C PHE A 489 9.44 5.60 -15.65
N ASN A 490 10.47 4.78 -15.88
CA ASN A 490 10.30 3.40 -16.33
C ASN A 490 9.53 2.54 -15.32
N LYS A 491 9.77 2.71 -14.01
CA LYS A 491 9.00 2.04 -12.95
C LYS A 491 7.52 2.38 -13.03
N LEU A 492 7.18 3.63 -13.32
CA LEU A 492 5.80 4.07 -13.47
C LEU A 492 5.16 3.46 -14.72
N ILE A 493 5.85 3.43 -15.86
CA ILE A 493 5.37 2.77 -17.09
C ILE A 493 5.09 1.29 -16.78
N ASN A 494 6.07 0.56 -16.24
CA ASN A 494 5.93 -0.86 -15.91
C ASN A 494 4.76 -1.11 -14.94
N LYS A 495 4.50 -0.19 -14.00
CA LYS A 495 3.35 -0.30 -13.09
C LYS A 495 2.03 -0.28 -13.87
N TYR A 496 1.88 0.61 -14.85
CA TYR A 496 0.67 0.68 -15.67
C TYR A 496 0.58 -0.46 -16.69
N GLU A 497 1.68 -0.88 -17.30
CA GLU A 497 1.71 -2.08 -18.15
C GLU A 497 1.25 -3.33 -17.39
N ASN A 498 1.70 -3.51 -16.15
CA ASN A 498 1.26 -4.61 -15.30
C ASN A 498 -0.23 -4.51 -14.96
N LYS A 499 -0.78 -3.31 -14.77
CA LYS A 499 -2.22 -3.10 -14.58
C LYS A 499 -3.00 -3.44 -15.84
N ILE A 500 -2.57 -2.95 -16.99
CA ILE A 500 -3.16 -3.27 -18.30
C ILE A 500 -3.16 -4.79 -18.54
N TYR A 501 -2.05 -5.46 -18.22
CA TYR A 501 -1.95 -6.91 -18.34
C TYR A 501 -2.96 -7.63 -17.43
N LYS A 502 -3.09 -7.20 -16.17
CA LYS A 502 -4.07 -7.77 -15.23
C LYS A 502 -5.49 -7.56 -15.72
N ASP A 503 -5.84 -6.37 -16.19
CA ASP A 503 -7.20 -6.07 -16.67
C ASP A 503 -7.54 -6.93 -17.89
N LYS A 504 -6.61 -7.09 -18.84
CA LYS A 504 -6.77 -8.02 -19.98
C LYS A 504 -6.96 -9.47 -19.54
N GLN A 505 -6.25 -9.90 -18.50
CA GLN A 505 -6.42 -11.25 -17.96
C GLN A 505 -7.79 -11.41 -17.29
N THR A 506 -8.27 -10.39 -16.57
CA THR A 506 -9.60 -10.38 -15.97
C THR A 506 -10.69 -10.41 -17.04
N GLU A 507 -10.61 -9.55 -18.06
CA GLU A 507 -11.54 -9.52 -19.18
C GLU A 507 -11.57 -10.87 -19.92
N LEU A 508 -10.41 -11.48 -20.14
CA LEU A 508 -10.33 -12.82 -20.73
C LEU A 508 -11.00 -13.87 -19.84
N ASN A 509 -10.80 -13.82 -18.52
CA ASN A 509 -11.43 -14.76 -17.60
C ASN A 509 -12.96 -14.57 -17.57
N GLU A 510 -13.45 -13.33 -17.62
CA GLU A 510 -14.89 -13.05 -17.74
C GLU A 510 -15.46 -13.59 -19.04
N GLN A 511 -14.77 -13.39 -20.17
CA GLN A 511 -15.14 -13.99 -21.46
C GLN A 511 -15.20 -15.53 -21.37
N LEU A 512 -14.23 -16.15 -20.69
CA LEU A 512 -14.21 -17.61 -20.47
C LEU A 512 -15.36 -18.09 -19.59
N GLN A 513 -15.68 -17.37 -18.51
CA GLN A 513 -16.81 -17.71 -17.64
C GLN A 513 -18.14 -17.58 -18.38
N ASN A 514 -18.31 -16.53 -19.18
CA ASN A 514 -19.53 -16.34 -19.99
C ASN A 514 -19.71 -17.46 -21.02
N GLU A 515 -18.63 -17.91 -21.66
CA GLU A 515 -18.67 -19.05 -22.60
C GLU A 515 -18.89 -20.40 -21.91
N LEU A 516 -18.41 -20.58 -20.68
CA LEU A 516 -18.72 -21.76 -19.87
C LEU A 516 -20.21 -21.82 -19.48
N ASN A 517 -20.85 -20.65 -19.31
CA ASN A 517 -22.26 -20.52 -18.95
C ASN A 517 -23.20 -20.62 -20.16
N GLN A 518 -22.69 -20.49 -21.39
CA GLN A 518 -23.46 -20.76 -22.61
C GLN A 518 -23.34 -22.25 -23.00
N PRO A 519 -24.39 -22.86 -23.57
CA PRO A 519 -24.25 -24.18 -24.16
C PRO A 519 -23.19 -24.11 -25.26
N LEU A 520 -22.07 -24.82 -25.06
CA LEU A 520 -20.99 -24.89 -26.04
C LEU A 520 -21.61 -25.22 -27.42
N PRO A 521 -21.25 -24.48 -28.49
CA PRO A 521 -21.59 -24.91 -29.84
C PRO A 521 -21.04 -26.33 -30.07
N ASP A 522 -21.61 -27.08 -31.01
CA ASP A 522 -21.33 -28.51 -31.36
C ASP A 522 -19.85 -28.80 -31.77
N LEU A 523 -18.89 -28.37 -30.97
CA LEU A 523 -17.46 -28.53 -31.14
C LEU A 523 -17.06 -29.92 -30.61
N LYS A 524 -16.79 -30.83 -31.54
CA LYS A 524 -16.37 -32.20 -31.23
C LYS A 524 -14.87 -32.29 -31.03
N PHE A 525 -14.44 -32.34 -29.78
CA PHE A 525 -13.04 -32.58 -29.42
C PHE A 525 -12.67 -34.04 -29.64
N LYS A 526 -11.67 -34.31 -30.49
CA LYS A 526 -11.11 -35.65 -30.70
C LYS A 526 -9.91 -35.87 -29.79
N THR A 527 -9.76 -37.07 -29.23
CA THR A 527 -8.60 -37.41 -28.40
C THR A 527 -7.54 -38.09 -29.26
N ILE A 528 -6.31 -37.58 -29.21
CA ILE A 528 -5.17 -38.10 -29.97
C ILE A 528 -4.00 -38.26 -29.00
N ASN A 529 -3.25 -39.36 -29.11
CA ASN A 529 -2.01 -39.54 -28.37
C ASN A 529 -0.83 -39.24 -29.30
N LYS A 530 0.11 -38.40 -28.86
CA LYS A 530 1.33 -38.08 -29.62
C LYS A 530 2.56 -38.18 -28.71
N GLU A 531 3.65 -38.66 -29.28
CA GLU A 531 4.95 -38.65 -28.64
C GLU A 531 5.62 -37.29 -28.83
N VAL A 532 5.90 -36.59 -27.74
CA VAL A 532 6.46 -35.23 -27.75
C VAL A 532 7.57 -35.11 -26.72
N ASP A 533 8.67 -34.46 -27.10
CA ASP A 533 9.73 -34.07 -26.18
C ASP A 533 9.34 -32.78 -25.46
N ILE A 534 8.78 -32.94 -24.27
CA ILE A 534 8.25 -31.85 -23.45
C ILE A 534 9.38 -30.94 -22.91
N TYR A 535 10.56 -31.51 -22.68
CA TYR A 535 11.64 -30.85 -21.94
C TYR A 535 12.84 -30.46 -22.81
N GLY A 536 12.75 -30.61 -24.15
CA GLY A 536 13.88 -30.39 -25.06
C GLY A 536 15.08 -31.30 -24.74
N SER A 537 14.80 -32.45 -24.14
CA SER A 537 15.76 -33.38 -23.55
C SER A 537 16.09 -34.57 -24.47
N GLY A 538 15.45 -34.66 -25.63
CA GLY A 538 15.47 -35.81 -26.53
C GLY A 538 14.61 -36.99 -26.07
N ARG A 539 13.99 -36.94 -24.88
CA ARG A 539 13.09 -37.99 -24.37
C ARG A 539 11.66 -37.72 -24.80
N LEU A 540 11.11 -38.63 -25.59
CA LEU A 540 9.72 -38.58 -26.03
C LEU A 540 8.79 -39.11 -24.94
N PHE A 541 7.79 -38.31 -24.58
CA PHE A 541 6.72 -38.69 -23.68
C PHE A 541 5.44 -38.87 -24.49
N ASN A 542 4.71 -39.96 -24.22
CA ASN A 542 3.39 -40.16 -24.80
C ASN A 542 2.38 -39.28 -24.05
N VAL A 543 1.91 -38.23 -24.71
CA VAL A 543 0.98 -37.24 -24.13
C VAL A 543 -0.35 -37.29 -24.85
N ARG A 544 -1.43 -37.21 -24.06
CA ARG A 544 -2.80 -37.07 -24.58
C ARG A 544 -3.07 -35.63 -24.99
N PHE A 545 -3.49 -35.47 -26.25
CA PHE A 545 -3.98 -34.23 -26.83
C PHE A 545 -5.48 -34.30 -27.08
N TYR A 546 -6.16 -33.16 -26.93
CA TYR A 546 -7.52 -32.93 -27.41
C TYR A 546 -7.47 -31.98 -28.59
N GLU A 547 -7.87 -32.44 -29.77
CA GLU A 547 -7.85 -31.68 -31.01
C GLU A 547 -9.26 -31.15 -31.35
N CYS A 548 -9.33 -29.89 -31.76
CA CYS A 548 -10.53 -29.25 -32.29
C CYS A 548 -10.14 -28.19 -33.33
N GLU A 549 -10.59 -28.34 -34.58
CA GLU A 549 -10.37 -27.38 -35.69
C GLU A 549 -8.93 -26.86 -35.82
N GLY A 550 -7.93 -27.75 -35.65
CA GLY A 550 -6.51 -27.41 -35.76
C GLY A 550 -5.85 -26.87 -34.48
N TYR A 551 -6.63 -26.68 -33.41
CA TYR A 551 -6.14 -26.37 -32.07
C TYR A 551 -5.91 -27.65 -31.26
N LEU A 552 -4.84 -27.67 -30.46
CA LEU A 552 -4.45 -28.81 -29.64
C LEU A 552 -4.41 -28.42 -28.16
N ILE A 553 -5.00 -29.23 -27.29
CA ILE A 553 -4.96 -29.06 -25.83
C ILE A 553 -4.24 -30.24 -25.20
N SER A 554 -3.28 -30.01 -24.30
CA SER A 554 -2.64 -31.08 -23.54
C SER A 554 -2.41 -30.69 -22.08
N LYS A 555 -2.33 -31.67 -21.18
CA LYS A 555 -1.94 -31.43 -19.79
C LYS A 555 -0.44 -31.71 -19.63
N ILE A 556 0.34 -30.67 -19.39
CA ILE A 556 1.81 -30.73 -19.26
C ILE A 556 2.23 -30.03 -17.97
N ALA A 557 3.07 -30.69 -17.17
CA ALA A 557 3.57 -30.18 -15.88
C ALA A 557 2.45 -29.69 -14.93
N GLY A 558 1.30 -30.38 -14.92
CA GLY A 558 0.16 -30.07 -14.07
C GLY A 558 -0.81 -29.01 -14.60
N ALA A 559 -0.50 -28.33 -15.70
CA ALA A 559 -1.34 -27.29 -16.31
C ALA A 559 -1.89 -27.72 -17.69
N PHE A 560 -3.09 -27.27 -18.04
CA PHE A 560 -3.62 -27.43 -19.40
C PHE A 560 -3.10 -26.33 -20.31
N ARG A 561 -2.53 -26.70 -21.45
CA ARG A 561 -1.93 -25.78 -22.44
C ARG A 561 -2.61 -25.94 -23.80
N VAL A 562 -2.79 -24.83 -24.50
CA VAL A 562 -3.44 -24.74 -25.81
C VAL A 562 -2.40 -24.32 -26.85
N TYR A 563 -2.34 -25.04 -27.96
CA TYR A 563 -1.42 -24.83 -29.07
C TYR A 563 -2.21 -24.58 -30.37
N ASN A 564 -1.64 -23.77 -31.26
CA ASN A 564 -2.15 -23.64 -32.62
C ASN A 564 -1.68 -24.81 -33.52
N SER A 565 -2.16 -24.82 -34.77
CA SER A 565 -1.79 -25.81 -35.79
C SER A 565 -0.29 -25.82 -36.15
N LYS A 566 0.44 -24.74 -35.85
CA LYS A 566 1.88 -24.61 -36.03
C LYS A 566 2.70 -25.05 -34.81
N GLY A 567 2.04 -25.51 -33.74
CA GLY A 567 2.69 -25.95 -32.49
C GLY A 567 3.13 -24.83 -31.54
N LYS A 568 2.74 -23.57 -31.79
CA LYS A 568 3.00 -22.44 -30.88
C LYS A 568 1.99 -22.44 -29.73
N GLU A 569 2.48 -22.33 -28.50
CA GLU A 569 1.64 -22.18 -27.30
C GLU A 569 0.91 -20.82 -27.35
N LEU A 570 -0.41 -20.85 -27.23
CA LEU A 570 -1.28 -19.67 -27.24
C LEU A 570 -1.76 -19.32 -25.83
N TRP A 571 -1.98 -20.32 -25.00
CA TRP A 571 -2.52 -20.14 -23.65
C TRP A 571 -2.19 -21.31 -22.74
N SER A 572 -2.09 -21.01 -21.45
CA SER A 572 -1.83 -21.98 -20.40
C SER A 572 -2.71 -21.68 -19.18
N ALA A 573 -3.35 -22.71 -18.66
CA ALA A 573 -4.14 -22.63 -17.44
C ALA A 573 -3.21 -22.54 -16.21
N LYS A 574 -3.73 -21.94 -15.13
CA LYS A 574 -3.08 -22.06 -13.80
C LYS A 574 -3.05 -23.53 -13.37
N SER A 575 -2.19 -23.88 -12.40
CA SER A 575 -2.00 -25.26 -11.94
C SER A 575 -3.27 -25.97 -11.41
N LYS A 576 -4.31 -25.20 -11.05
CA LYS A 576 -5.64 -25.70 -10.62
C LYS A 576 -6.73 -25.62 -11.72
N GLY A 577 -6.38 -25.15 -12.91
CA GLY A 577 -7.31 -24.95 -14.02
C GLY A 577 -7.86 -26.27 -14.56
N LYS A 578 -9.09 -26.25 -15.06
CA LYS A 578 -9.81 -27.42 -15.53
C LYS A 578 -9.71 -27.57 -17.05
N LEU A 579 -9.95 -28.78 -17.56
CA LEU A 579 -10.03 -29.02 -19.01
C LEU A 579 -11.17 -28.23 -19.67
N SER A 580 -12.25 -27.96 -18.91
CA SER A 580 -13.37 -27.11 -19.34
C SER A 580 -12.89 -25.72 -19.78
N ASP A 581 -11.99 -25.13 -19.00
CA ASP A 581 -11.49 -23.77 -19.22
C ASP A 581 -10.66 -23.71 -20.51
N ALA A 582 -9.83 -24.73 -20.73
CA ALA A 582 -9.06 -24.86 -21.97
C ALA A 582 -9.95 -25.06 -23.21
N LYS A 583 -11.06 -25.82 -23.07
CA LYS A 583 -12.03 -26.01 -24.14
C LYS A 583 -12.83 -24.74 -24.44
N ALA A 584 -13.21 -23.99 -23.40
CA ALA A 584 -13.86 -22.68 -23.54
C ALA A 584 -12.94 -21.69 -24.28
N TYR A 585 -11.65 -21.69 -23.94
CA TYR A 585 -10.65 -20.85 -24.62
C TYR A 585 -10.50 -21.21 -26.11
N VAL A 586 -10.41 -22.50 -26.45
CA VAL A 586 -10.39 -22.93 -27.86
C VAL A 586 -11.69 -22.53 -28.59
N SER A 587 -12.83 -22.60 -27.93
CA SER A 587 -14.12 -22.18 -28.51
C SER A 587 -14.15 -20.68 -28.82
N LEU A 588 -13.59 -19.85 -27.93
CA LEU A 588 -13.40 -18.41 -28.16
C LEU A 588 -12.48 -18.12 -29.35
N LEU A 589 -11.36 -18.85 -29.47
CA LEU A 589 -10.44 -18.68 -30.59
C LEU A 589 -11.10 -19.02 -31.93
N ILE A 590 -11.84 -20.13 -31.98
CA ILE A 590 -12.57 -20.55 -33.18
C ILE A 590 -13.63 -19.53 -33.56
N LYS A 591 -14.37 -18.96 -32.58
CA LYS A 591 -15.33 -17.87 -32.83
C LYS A 591 -14.63 -16.64 -33.42
N LYS A 592 -13.52 -16.20 -32.82
CA LYS A 592 -12.72 -15.06 -33.33
C LYS A 592 -12.18 -15.30 -34.74
N ASP A 593 -11.69 -16.50 -35.05
CA ASP A 593 -11.19 -16.85 -36.38
C ASP A 593 -12.31 -16.84 -37.43
N ARG A 594 -13.51 -17.33 -37.07
CA ARG A 594 -14.69 -17.31 -37.95
C ARG A 594 -15.18 -15.88 -38.20
N ASP A 595 -15.22 -15.04 -37.18
CA ASP A 595 -15.63 -13.63 -37.29
C ASP A 595 -14.63 -12.81 -38.12
N GLN A 596 -13.33 -13.08 -38.00
CA GLN A 596 -12.30 -12.45 -38.82
C GLN A 596 -12.37 -12.92 -40.28
N SER A 597 -12.67 -14.20 -40.52
CA SER A 597 -12.85 -14.74 -41.87
C SER A 597 -14.07 -14.17 -42.58
N GLN A 598 -15.12 -13.79 -41.84
CA GLN A 598 -16.32 -13.13 -42.38
C GLN A 598 -16.13 -11.63 -42.68
N LYS A 599 -15.19 -10.95 -42.00
CA LYS A 599 -14.86 -9.54 -42.27
C LYS A 599 -13.85 -9.34 -43.40
N ALA A 600 -13.16 -10.40 -43.82
CA ALA A 600 -12.17 -10.39 -44.89
C ALA A 600 -12.75 -10.75 -46.28
N VAL A 601 -14.03 -11.10 -46.33
CA VAL A 601 -14.86 -11.26 -47.54
C VAL A 601 -15.68 -9.99 -47.70
#